data_AF-A0A2Z2MHD7-F1
#
_entry.id   AF-A0A2Z2MHD7-F1
#
_cell.length_a   1.000
_cell.length_b   1.000
_cell.length_c   1.000
_cell.angle_alpha   90.00
_cell.angle_beta   90.00
_cell.angle_gamma   90.00
#
_symmetry.space_group_name_H-M   'P 1'
#
loop_
_entity.id
_entity.type
_entity.pdbx_description
1 polymer ?
#
loop_
_entity_poly.entity_id
_entity_poly.type
_entity_poly.pdbx_seq_one_letter_code
_entity_poly.pdbx_strand_id
1 'polypeptide(L)'
;MRGDLIRVLSSVEEKANELKLDGYEPDVVLLGRKAYEFVREQVNEEFGDEEEIFELSGLKIRVVEELGEDGVVIDSKILGLGLGGAKRFRVVL
;
A
#
# COMPACT_ATOMS: atom_id res chain seq x y z
N MET A 1 -7.48 15.80 1.71
CA MET A 1 -8.52 16.01 0.66
C MET A 1 -9.10 14.65 0.28
N ARG A 2 -10.42 14.44 0.37
CA ARG A 2 -11.10 13.13 0.17
C ARG A 2 -10.72 12.35 -1.11
N GLY A 3 -10.27 13.05 -2.16
CA GLY A 3 -9.83 12.43 -3.40
C GLY A 3 -8.50 11.67 -3.28
N ASP A 4 -7.64 12.05 -2.34
CA ASP A 4 -6.31 11.46 -2.20
C ASP A 4 -6.35 10.08 -1.57
N LEU A 5 -7.14 9.88 -0.51
CA LEU A 5 -7.32 8.56 0.11
C LEU A 5 -7.93 7.57 -0.88
N ILE A 6 -8.98 7.99 -1.60
CA ILE A 6 -9.63 7.17 -2.64
C ILE A 6 -8.63 6.79 -3.73
N ARG A 7 -7.75 7.72 -4.16
CA ARG A 7 -6.73 7.46 -5.16
C ARG A 7 -5.74 6.40 -4.67
N VAL A 8 -5.28 6.51 -3.42
CA VAL A 8 -4.36 5.53 -2.83
C VAL A 8 -5.02 4.15 -2.72
N LEU A 9 -6.24 4.07 -2.18
CA LEU A 9 -7.01 2.82 -2.08
C LEU A 9 -7.20 2.17 -3.45
N SER A 10 -7.61 2.95 -4.45
CA SER A 10 -7.75 2.48 -5.84
C SER A 10 -6.44 1.95 -6.41
N SER A 11 -5.32 2.62 -6.11
CA SER A 11 -3.99 2.20 -6.58
C SER A 11 -3.58 0.86 -5.95
N VAL A 12 -3.84 0.68 -4.66
CA VAL A 12 -3.57 -0.58 -3.95
C VAL A 12 -4.40 -1.72 -4.54
N GLU A 13 -5.69 -1.49 -4.74
CA GLU A 13 -6.60 -2.48 -5.34
C GLU A 13 -6.22 -2.84 -6.78
N GLU A 14 -5.86 -1.85 -7.60
CA GLU A 14 -5.37 -2.05 -8.97
C GLU A 14 -4.14 -2.96 -8.97
N LYS A 15 -3.12 -2.64 -8.15
CA LYS A 15 -1.88 -3.44 -8.09
C LYS A 15 -2.07 -4.82 -7.47
N ALA A 16 -2.95 -4.95 -6.49
CA ALA A 16 -3.34 -6.26 -5.96
C ALA A 16 -4.04 -7.12 -7.01
N ASN A 17 -4.93 -6.54 -7.81
CA ASN A 17 -5.63 -7.26 -8.87
C ASN A 17 -4.69 -7.65 -10.02
N GLU A 18 -3.75 -6.78 -10.41
CA GLU A 18 -2.70 -7.15 -11.36
C GLU A 18 -1.90 -8.38 -10.87
N LEU A 19 -1.47 -8.37 -9.60
CA LEU A 19 -0.75 -9.52 -9.02
C LEU A 19 -1.60 -10.80 -9.02
N LYS A 20 -2.89 -10.70 -8.69
CA LYS A 20 -3.81 -11.84 -8.75
C LYS A 20 -3.97 -12.39 -10.17
N LEU A 21 -4.07 -11.51 -11.18
CA LEU A 21 -4.14 -11.92 -12.60
C LEU A 21 -2.83 -12.61 -13.05
N ASP A 22 -1.70 -12.17 -12.50
CA ASP A 22 -0.39 -12.80 -12.71
C ASP A 22 -0.20 -14.11 -11.90
N GLY A 23 -1.21 -14.53 -11.11
CA GLY A 23 -1.22 -15.78 -10.35
C GLY A 23 -0.64 -15.71 -8.94
N TYR A 24 -0.41 -14.51 -8.41
CA TYR A 24 0.11 -14.29 -7.05
C TYR A 24 -0.99 -14.07 -6.02
N GLU A 25 -0.65 -14.23 -4.74
CA GLU A 25 -1.54 -13.97 -3.60
C GLU A 25 -1.05 -12.74 -2.80
N PRO A 26 -1.39 -11.51 -3.21
CA PRO A 26 -0.94 -10.32 -2.48
C PRO A 26 -1.53 -10.29 -1.07
N ASP A 27 -0.67 -10.04 -0.09
CA ASP A 27 -1.01 -10.10 1.34
C ASP A 27 -0.50 -8.89 2.13
N VAL A 28 0.48 -8.15 1.60
CA VAL A 28 1.12 -7.02 2.27
C VAL A 28 1.24 -5.81 1.33
N VAL A 29 1.05 -4.61 1.90
CA VAL A 29 1.47 -3.34 1.30
C VAL A 29 2.63 -2.78 2.10
N LEU A 30 3.78 -2.65 1.45
CA LEU A 30 4.92 -1.93 1.96
C LEU A 30 4.72 -0.44 1.66
N LEU A 31 4.84 0.43 2.66
CA LEU A 31 4.80 1.88 2.48
C LEU A 31 6.12 2.49 2.93
N GLY A 32 6.61 3.48 2.17
CA GLY A 32 7.65 4.37 2.67
C GLY A 32 7.19 5.18 3.88
N ARG A 33 8.13 5.72 4.66
CA ARG A 33 7.79 6.51 5.87
C ARG A 33 6.85 7.66 5.55
N LYS A 34 7.18 8.46 4.52
CA LYS A 34 6.34 9.59 4.07
C LYS A 34 5.01 9.13 3.49
N ALA A 35 5.02 8.03 2.73
CA ALA A 35 3.80 7.44 2.20
C ALA A 35 2.85 6.98 3.32
N TYR A 36 3.37 6.33 4.36
CA TYR A 36 2.58 5.91 5.52
C TYR A 36 1.98 7.10 6.27
N GLU A 37 2.80 8.12 6.57
CA GLU A 37 2.35 9.32 7.26
C GLU A 37 1.25 10.04 6.47
N PHE A 38 1.43 10.18 5.15
CA PHE A 38 0.40 10.75 4.28
C PHE A 38 -0.91 9.97 4.35
N VAL A 39 -0.88 8.64 4.22
CA VAL A 39 -2.10 7.82 4.27
C VAL A 39 -2.75 7.91 5.66
N ARG A 40 -1.96 7.86 6.74
CA ARG A 40 -2.47 8.02 8.11
C ARG A 40 -3.14 9.37 8.30
N GLU A 41 -2.53 10.46 7.85
CA GLU A 41 -3.14 11.80 7.92
C GLU A 41 -4.46 11.86 7.15
N GLN A 42 -4.54 11.27 5.96
CA GLN A 42 -5.79 11.23 5.21
C GLN A 42 -6.87 10.40 5.90
N VAL A 43 -6.52 9.28 6.54
CA VAL A 43 -7.47 8.47 7.33
C VAL A 43 -7.94 9.26 8.57
N ASN A 44 -7.02 9.90 9.29
CA ASN A 44 -7.35 10.68 10.48
C ASN A 44 -8.24 11.89 10.12
N GLU A 45 -8.00 12.56 8.98
CA GLU A 45 -8.88 13.62 8.46
C GLU A 45 -10.30 13.11 8.17
N GLU A 46 -10.44 11.88 7.67
CA GLU A 46 -11.74 11.32 7.28
C GLU A 46 -12.53 10.71 8.43
N PHE A 47 -11.86 10.04 9.37
CA PHE A 47 -12.50 9.25 10.41
C PHE A 47 -12.37 9.88 11.82
N GLY A 48 -11.50 10.87 12.00
CA GLY A 48 -11.32 11.59 13.26
C GLY A 48 -10.60 10.78 14.35
N ASP A 49 -10.06 9.61 14.01
CA ASP A 49 -9.31 8.74 14.91
C ASP A 49 -7.80 8.97 14.73
N GLU A 50 -7.08 9.24 15.82
CA GLU A 50 -5.60 9.31 15.83
C GLU A 50 -4.97 7.91 15.99
N GLU A 51 -5.47 6.92 15.25
CA GLU A 51 -4.98 5.54 15.36
C GLU A 51 -3.93 5.19 14.30
N GLU A 52 -3.02 4.30 14.67
CA GLU A 52 -2.13 3.68 13.71
C GLU A 52 -2.94 2.80 12.74
N ILE A 53 -2.68 2.96 11.44
CA ILE A 53 -3.26 2.09 10.42
C ILE A 53 -2.42 0.83 10.25
N PHE A 54 -3.08 -0.34 10.34
CA PHE A 54 -2.44 -1.64 10.19
C PHE A 54 -2.84 -2.37 8.91
N GLU A 55 -3.92 -1.93 8.26
CA GLU A 55 -4.46 -2.55 7.05
C GLU A 55 -4.93 -1.49 6.04
N LEU A 56 -4.80 -1.82 4.76
CA LEU A 56 -5.26 -1.01 3.63
C LEU A 56 -5.85 -1.93 2.56
N SER A 57 -7.12 -1.75 2.20
CA SER A 57 -7.85 -2.62 1.26
C SER A 57 -7.76 -4.12 1.61
N GLY A 58 -7.77 -4.45 2.90
CA GLY A 58 -7.66 -5.83 3.40
C GLY A 58 -6.25 -6.42 3.35
N LEU A 59 -5.23 -5.64 3.01
CA LEU A 59 -3.82 -6.04 3.01
C LEU A 59 -3.10 -5.44 4.21
N LYS A 60 -2.16 -6.20 4.80
CA LYS A 60 -1.40 -5.72 5.97
C LYS A 60 -0.40 -4.65 5.58
N ILE A 61 -0.30 -3.59 6.37
CA ILE A 61 0.68 -2.53 6.15
C ILE A 61 2.00 -2.89 6.84
N ARG A 62 3.12 -2.65 6.15
CA ARG A 62 4.47 -2.63 6.75
C ARG A 62 5.21 -1.39 6.26
N VAL A 63 6.00 -0.77 7.14
CA VAL A 63 6.78 0.41 6.78
C VAL A 63 8.21 -0.01 6.40
N VAL A 64 8.67 0.46 5.24
CA VAL A 64 10.06 0.29 4.75
C VAL A 64 10.56 1.68 4.38
N GLU A 65 11.38 2.28 5.24
CA GLU A 65 11.69 3.71 5.19
C GLU A 65 12.30 4.15 3.85
N GLU A 66 13.11 3.28 3.25
CA GLU A 66 13.83 3.50 2.00
C GLU A 66 12.90 3.68 0.78
N LEU A 67 11.62 3.32 0.90
CA LEU A 67 10.63 3.54 -0.16
C LEU A 67 10.15 5.01 -0.23
N GLY A 68 10.41 5.83 0.80
CA GLY A 68 10.10 7.25 0.80
C GLY A 68 8.61 7.55 0.57
N GLU A 69 8.27 8.04 -0.63
CA GLU A 69 6.93 8.47 -1.06
C GLU A 69 6.16 7.39 -1.85
N ASP A 70 6.79 6.23 -2.04
CA ASP A 70 6.20 5.10 -2.76
C ASP A 70 5.58 4.07 -1.83
N GLY A 71 4.70 3.25 -2.42
CA GLY A 71 4.19 2.01 -1.87
C GLY A 71 4.47 0.83 -2.79
N VAL A 72 4.47 -0.38 -2.24
CA VAL A 72 4.64 -1.63 -3.00
C VAL A 72 3.65 -2.66 -2.48
N VAL A 73 2.76 -3.15 -3.34
CA VAL A 73 1.94 -4.33 -3.04
C VAL A 73 2.76 -5.58 -3.33
N ILE A 74 2.80 -6.53 -2.40
CA ILE A 74 3.59 -7.76 -2.52
C ILE A 74 2.79 -9.02 -2.19
N ASP A 75 3.21 -10.13 -2.78
CA ASP A 75 3.02 -11.48 -2.25
C ASP A 75 4.27 -11.84 -1.43
N SER A 76 4.15 -11.77 -0.10
CA SER A 76 5.28 -11.93 0.81
C SER A 76 5.85 -13.34 0.82
N LYS A 77 5.09 -14.37 0.42
CA LYS A 77 5.54 -15.77 0.40
C LYS A 77 6.46 -16.05 -0.78
N ILE A 78 6.30 -15.31 -1.88
CA ILE A 78 7.01 -15.54 -3.15
C ILE A 78 8.08 -14.47 -3.42
N LEU A 79 8.02 -13.33 -2.72
CA LEU A 79 8.98 -12.24 -2.88
C LEU A 79 10.44 -12.75 -2.73
N GLY A 80 11.26 -12.54 -3.76
CA GLY A 80 12.66 -12.97 -3.80
C GLY A 80 12.90 -14.41 -4.27
N LEU A 81 11.85 -15.20 -4.51
CA LEU A 81 11.94 -16.54 -5.10
C LEU A 81 11.75 -16.53 -6.63
N GLY A 82 11.25 -15.43 -7.19
CA GLY A 82 11.04 -15.23 -8.63
C GLY A 82 11.21 -13.77 -9.07
N LEU A 83 10.94 -13.49 -10.34
CA LEU A 83 11.07 -12.15 -10.93
C LEU A 83 9.84 -11.25 -10.74
N GLY A 84 8.77 -11.76 -10.11
CA GLY A 84 7.50 -11.06 -9.89
C GLY A 84 7.10 -10.98 -8.41
N GLY A 85 5.79 -10.83 -8.16
CA GLY A 85 5.25 -10.78 -6.79
C GLY A 85 5.35 -9.43 -6.10
N ALA A 86 5.74 -8.36 -6.81
CA ALA A 86 5.76 -7.01 -6.29
C ALA A 86 5.32 -5.99 -7.36
N LYS A 87 4.49 -5.02 -6.97
CA LYS A 87 4.05 -3.91 -7.82
C LYS A 87 4.16 -2.60 -7.06
N ARG A 88 5.02 -1.71 -7.55
CA ARG A 88 5.22 -0.37 -6.98
C ARG A 88 4.19 0.62 -7.50
N PHE A 89 3.79 1.56 -6.66
CA PHE A 89 2.93 2.69 -7.00
C PHE A 89 3.34 3.93 -6.20
N ARG A 90 3.01 5.11 -6.71
CA ARG A 90 3.35 6.38 -6.07
C ARG A 90 2.22 6.83 -5.16
N VAL A 91 2.55 7.06 -3.88
CA VAL A 91 1.57 7.44 -2.86
C VAL A 91 1.45 8.95 -2.76
N VAL A 92 2.58 9.66 -2.69
CA VAL A 92 2.62 11.13 -2.66
C VAL A 92 3.00 11.65 -4.04
N LEU A 93 2.23 12.59 -4.59
CA LEU A 93 2.49 13.20 -5.90
C LEU A 93 3.44 14.39 -5.77
#